data_AF-A0A6M0T2T1-F1
#
_entry.id   AF-A0A6M0T2T1-F1
#
_cell.length_a   1.000
_cell.length_b   1.000
_cell.length_c   1.000
_cell.angle_alpha   90.00
_cell.angle_beta   90.00
_cell.angle_gamma   90.00
#
_symmetry.space_group_name_H-M   'P 1'
#
loop_
_entity.id
_entity.type
_entity.pdbx_description
1 polymer ?
#
loop_
_entity_poly.entity_id
_entity_poly.type
_entity_poly.pdbx_seq_one_letter_code
_entity_poly.pdbx_strand_id
1 'polypeptide(L)'
;MIKIKDILSENFLSYPKEIQIYMKNYSEKLKECIKIELINDKADKMLKDIDKSKDYFIDTLTEILENGCKGYNTMSTKALLNIYLNAKTEEDFINLIEKVSNEVTSI
;
A
#
# COMPACT_ATOMS: atom_id res chain seq x y z
N MET A 1 17.91 10.82 8.27
CA MET A 1 16.95 10.57 7.17
C MET A 1 16.60 9.10 7.16
N ILE A 2 15.32 8.77 7.23
CA ILE A 2 14.81 7.39 7.20
C ILE A 2 15.15 6.77 5.84
N LYS A 3 15.66 5.54 5.82
CA LYS A 3 15.96 4.85 4.56
C LYS A 3 14.78 3.97 4.18
N ILE A 4 14.22 4.21 2.99
CA ILE A 4 13.16 3.36 2.40
C ILE A 4 13.57 1.89 2.39
N LYS A 5 14.86 1.59 2.15
CA LYS A 5 15.41 0.23 2.20
C LYS A 5 15.15 -0.46 3.55
N ASP A 6 15.23 0.26 4.65
CA ASP A 6 15.07 -0.29 5.99
C ASP A 6 13.58 -0.60 6.25
N ILE A 7 12.68 0.28 5.80
CA ILE A 7 11.23 0.05 5.79
C ILE A 7 10.87 -1.19 4.96
N LEU A 8 11.45 -1.34 3.77
CA LEU A 8 11.19 -2.49 2.89
C LEU A 8 11.69 -3.82 3.48
N SER A 9 12.76 -3.76 4.27
CA SER A 9 13.33 -4.92 4.96
C SER A 9 12.71 -5.20 6.32
N GLU A 10 11.87 -4.28 6.82
CA GLU A 10 11.30 -4.30 8.17
C GLU A 10 12.35 -4.51 9.28
N ASN A 11 13.59 -4.07 9.05
CA ASN A 11 14.72 -4.24 9.96
C ASN A 11 15.24 -2.89 10.46
N PHE A 12 15.03 -2.63 11.75
CA PHE A 12 15.39 -1.38 12.41
C PHE A 12 16.45 -1.54 13.51
N LEU A 13 17.11 -2.69 13.63
CA LEU A 13 17.99 -2.98 14.76
C LEU A 13 19.19 -2.02 14.89
N SER A 14 19.59 -1.37 13.80
CA SER A 14 20.66 -0.36 13.79
C SER A 14 20.27 1.00 14.38
N TYR A 15 18.98 1.21 14.69
CA TYR A 15 18.48 2.50 15.20
C TYR A 15 18.41 2.52 16.74
N PRO A 16 18.47 3.69 17.40
CA PRO A 16 18.17 3.81 18.83
C PRO A 16 16.76 3.30 19.17
N LYS A 17 16.54 2.79 20.39
CA LYS A 17 15.26 2.15 20.78
C LYS A 17 14.02 3.01 20.51
N GLU A 18 14.08 4.29 20.84
CA GLU A 18 12.98 5.24 20.60
C GLU A 18 12.67 5.37 19.10
N ILE A 19 13.72 5.43 18.28
CA ILE A 19 13.59 5.46 16.82
C ILE A 19 13.08 4.13 16.27
N GLN A 20 13.46 2.98 16.87
CA GLN A 20 12.92 1.68 16.46
C GLN A 20 11.39 1.61 16.66
N ILE A 21 10.89 2.14 17.78
CA ILE A 21 9.45 2.19 18.06
C ILE A 21 8.74 3.04 17.02
N TYR A 22 9.26 4.25 16.78
CA TYR A 22 8.74 5.13 15.73
C TYR A 22 8.72 4.44 14.36
N MET A 23 9.82 3.80 13.96
CA MET A 23 9.95 3.13 12.66
C MET A 23 8.99 1.96 12.49
N LYS A 24 8.74 1.19 13.55
CA LYS A 24 7.74 0.12 13.55
C LYS A 24 6.34 0.68 13.31
N ASN A 25 5.95 1.68 14.09
CA ASN A 25 4.64 2.32 13.96
C ASN A 25 4.46 2.93 12.56
N TYR A 26 5.48 3.62 12.06
CA TYR A 26 5.49 4.19 10.72
C TYR A 26 5.35 3.12 9.64
N SER A 27 6.15 2.05 9.72
CA SER A 27 6.15 0.97 8.73
C SER A 27 4.81 0.22 8.68
N GLU A 28 4.23 -0.08 9.85
CA GLU A 28 2.91 -0.72 9.93
C GLU A 28 1.82 0.18 9.35
N LYS A 29 1.85 1.47 9.69
CA LYS A 29 0.88 2.43 9.19
C LYS A 29 0.99 2.64 7.68
N LEU A 30 2.21 2.77 7.15
CA LEU A 30 2.45 2.86 5.72
C LEU A 30 1.92 1.63 4.99
N LYS A 31 2.17 0.44 5.54
CA LYS A 31 1.67 -0.82 4.98
C LYS A 31 0.15 -0.82 4.90
N GLU A 32 -0.55 -0.42 5.96
CA GLU A 32 -2.02 -0.31 5.98
C GLU A 32 -2.52 0.70 4.94
N CYS A 33 -1.91 1.89 4.85
CA CYS A 33 -2.31 2.89 3.87
C CYS A 33 -2.13 2.42 2.42
N ILE A 34 -1.02 1.73 2.09
CA ILE A 34 -0.81 1.12 0.77
C ILE A 34 -1.93 0.12 0.44
N LYS A 35 -2.32 -0.75 1.39
CA LYS A 35 -3.42 -1.70 1.17
C LYS A 35 -4.73 -0.99 0.86
N ILE A 36 -5.07 0.05 1.63
CA ILE A 36 -6.31 0.81 1.46
C ILE A 36 -6.35 1.47 0.09
N GLU A 37 -5.26 2.10 -0.35
CA GLU A 37 -5.22 2.74 -1.67
C GLU A 37 -5.32 1.74 -2.82
N LEU A 38 -4.69 0.56 -2.69
CA LEU A 38 -4.83 -0.51 -3.69
C LEU A 38 -6.25 -1.08 -3.76
N ILE A 39 -6.94 -1.18 -2.62
CA ILE A 39 -8.34 -1.61 -2.56
C ILE A 39 -9.23 -0.54 -3.20
N ASN A 40 -9.06 0.73 -2.83
CA ASN A 40 -9.83 1.83 -3.37
C ASN A 40 -9.61 1.99 -4.88
N ASP A 41 -8.39 1.84 -5.37
CA ASP A 41 -8.11 1.91 -6.82
C ASP A 41 -8.87 0.82 -7.60
N LYS A 42 -8.91 -0.42 -7.08
CA LYS A 42 -9.70 -1.51 -7.69
C LYS A 42 -11.20 -1.24 -7.58
N ALA A 43 -11.67 -0.75 -6.43
CA ALA A 43 -13.08 -0.44 -6.21
C ALA A 43 -13.54 0.70 -7.13
N ASP A 44 -12.78 1.79 -7.23
CA ASP A 44 -13.08 2.93 -8.09
C ASP A 44 -13.13 2.54 -9.57
N LYS A 45 -12.22 1.67 -10.01
CA LYS A 45 -12.26 1.09 -11.37
C LYS A 45 -13.55 0.30 -11.60
N MET A 46 -13.93 -0.57 -10.68
CA MET A 46 -15.18 -1.34 -10.78
C MET A 46 -16.43 -0.45 -10.77
N LEU A 47 -16.43 0.61 -9.94
CA LEU A 47 -17.59 1.50 -9.76
C LEU A 47 -17.74 2.52 -10.89
N LYS A 48 -16.65 2.99 -11.51
CA LYS A 48 -16.71 3.97 -12.61
C LYS A 48 -17.43 3.47 -13.85
N ASP A 49 -17.45 2.16 -14.08
CA ASP A 49 -18.01 1.54 -15.29
C ASP A 49 -19.15 0.55 -14.99
N ILE A 50 -19.67 0.54 -13.76
CA ILE A 50 -20.72 -0.41 -13.33
C ILE A 50 -22.03 -0.25 -14.12
N ASP A 51 -22.32 0.97 -14.58
CA ASP A 51 -23.49 1.29 -15.42
C ASP A 51 -23.21 1.12 -16.92
N LYS A 52 -21.95 0.90 -17.32
CA LYS A 52 -21.52 0.89 -18.73
C LYS A 52 -21.24 -0.50 -19.30
N SER A 53 -20.84 -1.48 -18.49
CA SER A 53 -20.64 -2.84 -18.97
C SER A 53 -20.57 -3.88 -17.84
N LYS A 54 -21.57 -4.77 -17.79
CA LYS A 54 -21.54 -6.00 -17.00
C LYS A 54 -20.29 -6.84 -17.30
N ASP A 55 -19.78 -6.77 -18.52
CA ASP A 55 -18.62 -7.55 -18.97
C ASP A 55 -17.33 -7.03 -18.32
N TYR A 56 -17.16 -5.71 -18.17
CA TYR A 56 -15.99 -5.13 -17.47
C TYR A 56 -15.93 -5.55 -15.98
N PHE A 57 -17.09 -5.59 -15.33
CA PHE A 57 -17.20 -6.11 -13.96
C PHE A 57 -16.81 -7.59 -13.89
N ILE A 58 -17.32 -8.42 -14.82
CA ILE A 58 -16.99 -9.85 -14.88
C ILE A 58 -15.51 -10.07 -15.20
N ASP A 59 -14.92 -9.29 -16.12
CA ASP A 59 -13.50 -9.40 -16.46
C ASP A 59 -12.60 -9.06 -15.26
N THR A 60 -12.91 -7.97 -14.55
CA THR A 60 -12.15 -7.57 -13.36
C THR A 60 -12.30 -8.60 -12.22
N LEU A 61 -13.51 -9.16 -12.05
CA LEU A 61 -13.74 -10.22 -11.08
C LEU A 61 -13.00 -11.51 -11.46
N THR A 62 -13.02 -11.87 -12.75
CA THR A 62 -12.28 -13.02 -13.30
C THR A 62 -10.79 -12.85 -13.08
N GLU A 63 -10.22 -11.66 -13.35
CA GLU A 63 -8.82 -11.37 -13.09
C GLU A 63 -8.46 -11.57 -11.60
N ILE A 64 -9.33 -11.13 -10.68
CA ILE A 64 -9.14 -11.32 -9.23
C ILE A 64 -9.21 -12.79 -8.82
N LEU A 65 -10.13 -13.57 -9.41
CA LEU A 65 -10.36 -14.98 -9.07
C LEU A 65 -9.34 -15.93 -9.70
N GLU A 66 -8.96 -15.71 -10.96
CA GLU A 66 -8.04 -16.56 -11.72
C GLU A 66 -6.57 -16.27 -11.40
N ASN A 67 -6.18 -14.99 -11.42
CA ASN A 67 -4.78 -14.60 -11.16
C ASN A 67 -4.49 -14.44 -9.66
N GLY A 68 -5.55 -14.39 -8.85
CA GLY A 68 -5.47 -14.23 -7.41
C GLY A 68 -5.01 -12.83 -7.01
N CYS A 69 -5.84 -12.12 -6.24
CA CYS A 69 -5.26 -11.27 -5.20
C CYS A 69 -4.58 -12.21 -4.21
N LYS A 70 -3.27 -12.45 -4.32
CA LYS A 70 -2.49 -12.87 -3.13
C LYS A 70 -2.89 -11.87 -2.04
N GLY A 71 -3.60 -12.33 -1.01
CA GLY A 71 -4.25 -11.41 -0.08
C GLY A 71 -3.24 -10.42 0.45
N TYR A 72 -3.50 -9.11 0.34
CA TYR A 72 -2.51 -8.08 0.70
C TYR A 72 -1.99 -8.21 2.14
N ASN A 73 -2.77 -8.86 3.02
CA ASN A 73 -2.38 -9.17 4.39
C ASN A 73 -1.20 -10.15 4.50
N THR A 74 -1.02 -11.06 3.54
CA THR A 74 0.08 -12.05 3.56
C THR A 74 1.31 -11.57 2.77
N MET A 75 1.23 -10.40 2.13
CA MET A 75 2.33 -9.84 1.35
C MET A 75 3.36 -9.11 2.21
N SER A 76 4.62 -9.17 1.77
CA SER A 76 5.68 -8.31 2.29
C SER A 76 5.45 -6.85 1.87
N THR A 77 5.96 -5.91 2.66
CA THR A 77 5.89 -4.48 2.36
C THR A 77 6.51 -4.15 0.98
N LYS A 78 7.60 -4.83 0.62
CA LYS A 78 8.22 -4.71 -0.71
C LYS A 78 7.30 -5.15 -1.85
N ALA A 79 6.58 -6.26 -1.69
CA ALA A 79 5.65 -6.73 -2.71
C ALA A 79 4.47 -5.76 -2.89
N LEU A 80 3.94 -5.23 -1.78
CA LEU A 80 2.87 -4.23 -1.80
C LEU A 80 3.32 -2.93 -2.48
N LEU A 81 4.53 -2.44 -2.17
CA LEU A 81 5.07 -1.23 -2.82
C LEU A 81 5.26 -1.42 -4.32
N ASN A 82 5.76 -2.59 -4.76
CA ASN A 82 5.91 -2.87 -6.19
C ASN A 82 4.55 -2.85 -6.92
N ILE A 83 3.50 -3.40 -6.30
CA ILE A 83 2.15 -3.37 -6.88
C ILE A 83 1.63 -1.93 -6.91
N TYR A 84 1.86 -1.17 -5.85
CA TYR A 84 1.46 0.24 -5.75
C TYR A 84 2.07 1.09 -6.87
N LEU A 85 3.39 1.02 -7.06
CA LEU A 85 4.08 1.81 -8.08
C LEU A 85 3.77 1.37 -9.53
N ASN A 86 3.21 0.18 -9.72
CA ASN A 86 2.66 -0.23 -11.01
C ASN A 86 1.26 0.35 -11.27
N ALA A 87 0.53 0.73 -10.21
CA ALA A 87 -0.84 1.22 -10.28
C ALA A 87 -0.96 2.75 -10.13
N LYS A 88 -0.01 3.38 -9.42
CA LYS A 88 0.00 4.79 -9.02
C LYS A 88 1.32 5.46 -9.40
N THR A 89 1.33 6.78 -9.41
CA THR A 89 2.53 7.57 -9.76
C THR A 89 3.50 7.69 -8.58
N GLU A 90 4.74 8.11 -8.86
CA GLU A 90 5.70 8.46 -7.80
C GLU A 90 5.22 9.64 -6.94
N GLU A 91 4.49 10.58 -7.52
CA GLU A 91 3.89 11.72 -6.80
C GLU A 91 2.83 11.25 -5.79
N ASP A 92 1.95 10.33 -6.20
CA ASP A 92 0.99 9.69 -5.29
C ASP A 92 1.71 9.02 -4.11
N PHE A 93 2.83 8.35 -4.39
CA PHE A 93 3.63 7.72 -3.36
C PHE A 93 4.26 8.74 -2.39
N ILE A 94 4.76 9.88 -2.89
CA ILE A 94 5.29 10.97 -2.06
C ILE A 94 4.19 11.53 -1.15
N ASN A 95 3.00 11.76 -1.68
CA ASN A 95 1.86 12.25 -0.89
C ASN A 95 1.46 11.25 0.20
N LEU A 96 1.52 9.94 -0.10
CA LEU A 96 1.24 8.87 0.85
C LEU A 96 2.24 8.85 2.02
N ILE A 97 3.55 8.95 1.74
CA ILE A 97 4.57 8.93 2.80
C ILE A 97 4.50 10.16 3.71
N GLU A 98 4.14 11.33 3.15
CA GLU A 98 3.92 12.56 3.93
C GLU A 98 2.71 12.45 4.85
N LYS A 99 1.59 11.95 4.32
CA LYS A 99 0.38 11.67 5.10
C LYS A 99 0.68 10.74 6.28
N VAL A 100 1.35 9.62 6.03
CA VAL A 100 1.71 8.65 7.08
C VAL A 100 2.62 9.29 8.12
N SER A 101 3.59 10.11 7.70
CA SER A 101 4.47 10.82 8.63
C SER A 101 3.67 11.74 9.56
N ASN A 102 2.71 12.49 9.03
CA ASN A 102 1.87 13.39 9.82
C ASN A 102 0.98 12.64 10.82
N GLU A 103 0.42 11.49 10.43
CA GLU A 103 -0.42 10.67 11.30
C GLU A 103 0.36 10.04 12.45
N VAL A 104 1.60 9.60 12.22
CA VAL A 104 2.44 8.95 13.24
C VAL A 104 3.05 9.96 14.22
N THR A 105 3.30 11.19 13.78
CA THR A 105 3.88 12.25 14.63
C THR A 105 2.82 12.92 15.52
N SER A 106 1.53 12.65 15.28
CA SER A 106 0.40 13.20 16.03
C SER A 106 -0.03 12.35 17.24
N ILE A 107 0.73 11.30 17.56
CA ILE A 107 0.53 10.34 18.67
C ILE A 107 1.67 10.51 19.67
#